data_AF-A0A1R3J3H6-F1
#
_entry.id   AF-A0A1R3J3H6-F1
#
_cell.length_a   1.000
_cell.length_b   1.000
_cell.length_c   1.000
_cell.angle_alpha   90.00
_cell.angle_beta   90.00
_cell.angle_gamma   90.00
#
_symmetry.space_group_name_H-M   'P 1'
#
loop_
_entity.id
_entity.type
_entity.pdbx_description
1 polymer ?
#
loop_
_entity_poly.entity_id
_entity_poly.type
_entity_poly.pdbx_seq_one_letter_code
_entity_poly.pdbx_strand_id
1 'polypeptide(L)'
;MNWLSWNVRGIGQPLTNAHGRELVRKYGCSLCFIMETKTSVERAFNSVRNWGLDNFVGVPSLGLSGGLLLLWNNDVHIDVKLSNKNLVHMYNVWKNHGSWITCVYGNPALQHRQQVWDDISLLAHEIPPREPWLLWEDFNQVLKSSDKLSRTNNSIQGAHSLWDCLNQCGLLEIKSQGLHYAWPNRRDEENITWERFDRAFANPSWIQGFEDATIENLPIIASDHSPMLLRYDRQTLFKKRPYRFELMWTLHPGCEDVIRETWGENVAGSTPYKLTRKIKSVREKLRRWNKLVFGDLQTRKINLEEELAKVQAYITGKEAWQKKSILRKEYETILEQEQLHWLQKARSNWIVQGERNTRFFHVMTKKMRGRNKIIKIKDKHSKITEDEKGIEDIILDTLRASLETQMRHLRQKCSKLFKSWIYQS
;
A
#
# COMPACT_ATOMS: atom_id res chain seq x y z
N MET A 1 6.38 -10.40 -11.45
CA MET A 1 5.99 -9.36 -12.41
C MET A 1 6.62 -8.05 -11.96
N ASN A 2 7.62 -7.56 -12.69
CA ASN A 2 8.27 -6.30 -12.36
C ASN A 2 8.12 -5.37 -13.56
N TRP A 3 7.61 -4.17 -13.33
CA TRP A 3 7.41 -3.16 -14.36
C TRP A 3 8.19 -1.91 -14.01
N LEU A 4 8.82 -1.33 -15.01
CA LEU A 4 9.54 -0.07 -14.87
C LEU A 4 8.78 1.01 -15.62
N SER A 5 8.75 2.21 -15.08
CA SER A 5 8.45 3.36 -15.91
C SER A 5 9.32 4.54 -15.55
N TRP A 6 9.57 5.36 -16.57
CA TRP A 6 10.61 6.37 -16.50
C TRP A 6 10.44 7.44 -17.57
N ASN A 7 10.34 8.70 -17.14
CA ASN A 7 10.50 9.84 -18.01
C ASN A 7 12.01 10.09 -18.23
N VAL A 8 12.46 9.87 -19.47
CA VAL A 8 13.89 9.79 -19.81
C VAL A 8 14.48 11.06 -20.40
N ARG A 9 13.64 12.04 -20.77
CA ARG A 9 14.05 13.30 -21.41
C ARG A 9 14.93 13.16 -22.65
N GLY A 10 14.82 12.05 -23.37
CA GLY A 10 15.60 11.72 -24.56
C GLY A 10 16.24 10.34 -24.46
N ILE A 11 15.66 9.35 -25.14
CA ILE A 11 16.09 7.94 -25.02
C ILE A 11 17.41 7.64 -25.75
N GLY A 12 17.81 8.50 -26.69
CA GLY A 12 19.04 8.33 -27.47
C GLY A 12 20.33 8.67 -26.73
N GLN A 13 20.25 9.18 -25.49
CA GLN A 13 21.43 9.51 -24.70
C GLN A 13 22.14 8.22 -24.22
N PRO A 14 23.47 8.08 -24.41
CA PRO A 14 24.19 6.84 -24.04
C PRO A 14 24.03 6.44 -22.58
N LEU A 15 24.09 7.41 -21.66
CA LEU A 15 23.93 7.16 -20.22
C LEU A 15 22.50 6.68 -19.91
N THR A 16 21.49 7.35 -20.45
CA THR A 16 20.07 6.99 -20.29
C THR A 16 19.82 5.57 -20.77
N ASN A 17 20.34 5.22 -21.94
CA ASN A 17 20.18 3.89 -22.50
C ASN A 17 20.85 2.81 -21.65
N ALA A 18 22.12 3.03 -21.29
CA ALA A 18 22.89 2.08 -20.48
C ALA A 18 22.26 1.90 -19.10
N HIS A 19 21.81 2.99 -18.46
CA HIS A 19 21.17 2.94 -17.16
C HIS A 19 19.81 2.23 -17.22
N GLY A 20 18.97 2.56 -18.20
CA GLY A 20 17.69 1.88 -18.39
C GLY A 20 17.86 0.37 -18.61
N ARG A 21 18.84 -0.04 -19.42
CA ARG A 21 19.20 -1.46 -19.63
C ARG A 21 19.59 -2.14 -18.31
N GLU A 22 20.40 -1.48 -17.51
CA GLU A 22 20.82 -1.98 -16.20
C GLU A 22 19.62 -2.15 -15.26
N LEU A 23 18.71 -1.18 -15.21
CA LEU A 23 17.48 -1.27 -14.40
C LEU A 23 16.61 -2.45 -14.84
N VAL A 24 16.36 -2.59 -16.15
CA VAL A 24 15.55 -3.69 -16.70
C VAL A 24 16.15 -5.05 -16.35
N ARG A 25 17.46 -5.20 -16.49
CA ARG A 25 18.18 -6.44 -16.15
C ARG A 25 18.17 -6.72 -14.65
N LYS A 26 18.57 -5.73 -13.85
CA LYS A 26 18.70 -5.85 -12.40
C LYS A 26 17.38 -6.26 -11.75
N TYR A 27 16.27 -5.68 -12.20
CA TYR A 27 14.95 -5.96 -11.63
C TYR A 27 14.15 -6.99 -12.43
N GLY A 28 14.69 -7.56 -13.51
CA GLY A 28 13.98 -8.53 -14.35
C GLY A 28 12.63 -7.98 -14.84
N CYS A 29 12.64 -6.76 -15.39
CA CYS A 29 11.41 -6.09 -15.80
C CYS A 29 10.82 -6.77 -17.03
N SER A 30 9.51 -7.06 -16.98
CA SER A 30 8.76 -7.68 -18.09
C SER A 30 7.98 -6.68 -18.92
N LEU A 31 7.82 -5.44 -18.41
CA LEU A 31 7.17 -4.33 -19.07
C LEU A 31 7.87 -3.02 -18.70
N CYS A 32 8.03 -2.12 -19.65
CA CYS A 32 8.55 -0.77 -19.45
C CYS A 32 7.66 0.28 -20.12
N PHE A 33 7.33 1.36 -19.42
CA PHE A 33 6.71 2.55 -20.01
C PHE A 33 7.68 3.74 -19.96
N ILE A 34 8.11 4.21 -21.13
CA ILE A 34 9.14 5.24 -21.28
C ILE A 34 8.51 6.51 -21.85
N MET A 35 8.77 7.64 -21.18
CA MET A 35 8.19 8.95 -21.53
C MET A 35 9.29 9.94 -21.95
N GLU A 36 8.90 10.93 -22.75
CA GLU A 36 9.81 11.89 -23.39
C GLU A 36 10.96 11.21 -24.13
N THR A 37 10.65 10.29 -25.04
CA THR A 37 11.67 9.66 -25.89
C THR A 37 12.37 10.67 -26.81
N LYS A 38 11.68 11.77 -27.17
CA LYS A 38 12.17 12.86 -28.04
C LYS A 38 12.67 12.41 -29.42
N THR A 39 12.11 11.32 -29.93
CA THR A 39 12.43 10.79 -31.25
C THR A 39 11.25 9.99 -31.81
N SER A 40 11.37 9.49 -33.05
CA SER A 40 10.36 8.61 -33.64
C SER A 40 10.28 7.29 -32.88
N VAL A 41 9.14 6.59 -32.99
CA VAL A 41 8.91 5.33 -32.28
C VAL A 41 9.96 4.29 -32.67
N GLU A 42 10.28 4.18 -33.96
CA GLU A 42 11.24 3.22 -34.50
C GLU A 42 12.66 3.50 -33.98
N ARG A 43 13.07 4.78 -33.95
CA ARG A 43 14.38 5.18 -33.41
C ARG A 43 14.46 4.94 -31.91
N ALA A 44 13.38 5.20 -31.18
CA ALA A 44 13.29 4.95 -29.76
C ALA A 44 13.43 3.44 -29.47
N PHE A 45 12.67 2.61 -30.19
CA PHE A 45 12.73 1.15 -30.07
C PHE A 45 14.12 0.59 -30.44
N ASN A 46 14.70 1.05 -31.56
CA ASN A 46 16.05 0.64 -31.98
C ASN A 46 17.10 0.96 -30.91
N SER A 47 16.95 2.08 -30.19
CA SER A 47 17.86 2.44 -29.09
C SER A 47 17.79 1.42 -27.96
N VAL A 48 16.60 0.91 -27.62
CA VAL A 48 16.36 0.04 -26.46
C VAL A 48 16.29 -1.46 -26.81
N ARG A 49 16.57 -1.85 -28.06
CA ARG A 49 16.46 -3.23 -28.54
C ARG A 49 17.25 -4.25 -27.70
N ASN A 50 18.33 -3.82 -27.08
CA ASN A 50 19.19 -4.66 -26.24
C ASN A 50 18.73 -4.76 -24.76
N TRP A 51 17.56 -4.21 -24.42
CA TRP A 51 16.96 -4.31 -23.08
C TRP A 51 16.27 -5.66 -22.85
N GLY A 52 16.01 -6.45 -23.91
CA GLY A 52 15.36 -7.76 -23.81
C GLY A 52 13.83 -7.70 -23.75
N LEU A 53 13.25 -6.63 -24.31
CA LEU A 53 11.82 -6.44 -24.46
C LEU A 53 11.52 -6.33 -25.95
N ASP A 54 10.99 -7.41 -26.53
CA ASP A 54 10.91 -7.58 -27.99
C ASP A 54 9.66 -6.93 -28.60
N ASN A 55 8.63 -6.68 -27.80
CA ASN A 55 7.37 -6.11 -28.25
C ASN A 55 7.28 -4.64 -27.84
N PHE A 56 6.67 -3.81 -28.70
CA PHE A 56 6.54 -2.39 -28.44
C PHE A 56 5.31 -1.76 -29.09
N VAL A 57 4.89 -0.63 -28.52
CA VAL A 57 3.93 0.32 -29.09
C VAL A 57 4.37 1.71 -28.64
N GLY A 58 4.15 2.73 -29.45
CA GLY A 58 4.56 4.07 -29.07
C GLY A 58 3.80 5.15 -29.79
N VAL A 59 3.95 6.36 -29.25
CA VAL A 59 3.46 7.60 -29.84
C VAL A 59 4.70 8.45 -30.12
N PRO A 60 4.92 8.92 -31.35
CA PRO A 60 6.14 9.66 -31.69
C PRO A 60 6.20 11.02 -30.97
N SER A 61 7.40 11.56 -30.80
CA SER A 61 7.55 12.95 -30.36
C SER A 61 7.13 13.94 -31.46
N LEU A 62 6.68 15.12 -31.05
CA LEU A 62 6.50 16.26 -31.94
C LEU A 62 7.70 17.19 -31.75
N GLY A 63 8.68 17.08 -32.66
CA GLY A 63 10.00 17.69 -32.47
C GLY A 63 10.67 17.15 -31.20
N LEU A 64 11.08 18.05 -30.31
CA LEU A 64 11.72 17.71 -29.02
C LEU A 64 10.72 17.48 -27.87
N SER A 65 9.41 17.51 -28.15
CA SER A 65 8.36 17.43 -27.14
C SER A 65 7.67 16.06 -27.18
N GLY A 66 7.59 15.42 -26.01
CA GLY A 66 6.89 14.15 -25.82
C GLY A 66 7.59 12.96 -26.45
N GLY A 67 6.79 12.00 -26.90
CA GLY A 67 7.23 10.68 -27.30
C GLY A 67 7.04 9.68 -26.18
N LEU A 68 6.20 8.67 -26.41
CA LEU A 68 5.89 7.59 -25.47
C LEU A 68 6.26 6.25 -26.09
N LEU A 69 6.81 5.35 -25.29
CA LEU A 69 7.16 4.01 -25.73
C LEU A 69 6.85 3.00 -24.62
N LEU A 70 5.91 2.11 -24.90
CA LEU A 70 5.62 0.95 -24.08
C LEU A 70 6.33 -0.27 -24.69
N LEU A 71 7.04 -1.02 -23.85
CA LEU A 71 7.87 -2.17 -24.19
C LEU A 71 7.47 -3.36 -23.31
N TRP A 72 7.44 -4.58 -23.83
CA TRP A 72 7.22 -5.78 -23.02
C TRP A 72 7.87 -7.02 -23.62
N ASN A 73 8.12 -8.02 -22.76
CA ASN A 73 8.54 -9.35 -23.18
C ASN A 73 7.34 -10.30 -23.30
N ASN A 74 7.59 -11.54 -23.71
CA ASN A 74 6.53 -12.53 -23.92
C ASN A 74 5.92 -13.10 -22.61
N ASP A 75 6.40 -12.69 -21.43
CA ASP A 75 5.82 -13.12 -20.15
C ASP A 75 4.50 -12.40 -19.86
N VAL A 76 4.24 -11.27 -20.52
CA VAL A 76 3.03 -10.46 -20.35
C VAL A 76 2.30 -10.36 -21.68
N HIS A 77 1.01 -10.63 -21.67
CA HIS A 77 0.14 -10.34 -22.81
C HIS A 77 -0.46 -8.95 -22.64
N ILE A 78 -0.33 -8.12 -23.68
CA ILE A 78 -0.79 -6.72 -23.68
C ILE A 78 -1.74 -6.52 -24.85
N ASP A 79 -2.93 -6.00 -24.56
CA ASP A 79 -3.94 -5.61 -25.52
C ASP A 79 -4.23 -4.10 -25.37
N VAL A 80 -3.62 -3.30 -26.25
CA VAL A 80 -3.70 -1.83 -26.19
C VAL A 80 -5.02 -1.36 -26.78
N LYS A 81 -5.76 -0.56 -26.03
CA LYS A 81 -7.06 -0.01 -26.45
C LYS A 81 -6.97 1.44 -26.88
N LEU A 82 -6.09 2.21 -26.26
CA LEU A 82 -5.86 3.61 -26.59
C LEU A 82 -4.39 3.95 -26.43
N SER A 83 -3.85 4.70 -27.38
CA SER A 83 -2.53 5.33 -27.26
C SER A 83 -2.59 6.73 -27.87
N ASN A 84 -2.36 7.74 -27.04
CA ASN A 84 -2.22 9.13 -27.46
C ASN A 84 -1.02 9.77 -26.76
N LYS A 85 -0.77 11.06 -27.02
CA LYS A 85 0.40 11.76 -26.47
C LYS A 85 0.46 11.87 -24.94
N ASN A 86 -0.64 11.55 -24.23
CA ASN A 86 -0.76 11.66 -22.78
C ASN A 86 -1.08 10.32 -22.10
N LEU A 87 -1.76 9.39 -22.77
CA LEU A 87 -2.26 8.15 -22.18
C LEU A 87 -1.94 6.95 -23.07
N VAL A 88 -1.49 5.86 -22.45
CA VAL A 88 -1.49 4.52 -23.04
C VAL A 88 -2.35 3.62 -22.15
N HIS A 89 -3.51 3.24 -22.66
CA HIS A 89 -4.49 2.40 -21.96
C HIS A 89 -4.54 1.00 -22.57
N MET A 90 -4.48 -0.01 -21.73
CA MET A 90 -4.35 -1.40 -22.14
C MET A 90 -4.98 -2.36 -21.13
N TYR A 91 -5.34 -3.54 -21.62
CA TYR A 91 -5.57 -4.70 -20.77
C TYR A 91 -4.31 -5.56 -20.74
N ASN A 92 -3.78 -5.82 -19.55
CA ASN A 92 -2.61 -6.65 -19.34
C ASN A 92 -3.02 -8.00 -18.73
N VAL A 93 -2.38 -9.08 -19.16
CA VAL A 93 -2.51 -10.41 -18.53
C VAL A 93 -1.13 -10.97 -18.21
N TRP A 94 -0.93 -11.34 -16.94
CA TRP A 94 0.30 -11.99 -16.48
C TRP A 94 -0.04 -13.18 -15.57
N LYS A 95 0.47 -14.38 -15.90
CA LYS A 95 0.24 -15.64 -15.14
C LYS A 95 -1.20 -15.81 -14.66
N ASN A 96 -2.17 -15.63 -15.57
CA ASN A 96 -3.63 -15.72 -15.34
C ASN A 96 -4.25 -14.61 -14.47
N HIS A 97 -3.51 -13.54 -14.19
CA HIS A 97 -4.05 -12.32 -13.57
C HIS A 97 -4.19 -11.23 -14.62
N GLY A 98 -5.43 -10.83 -14.90
CA GLY A 98 -5.76 -9.72 -15.80
C GLY A 98 -5.94 -8.40 -15.05
N SER A 99 -5.57 -7.29 -15.67
CA SER A 99 -5.88 -5.94 -15.16
C SER A 99 -5.87 -4.90 -16.27
N TRP A 100 -6.73 -3.90 -16.12
CA TRP A 100 -6.62 -2.67 -16.89
C TRP A 100 -5.49 -1.82 -16.35
N ILE A 101 -4.67 -1.27 -17.25
CA ILE A 101 -3.57 -0.36 -16.91
C ILE A 101 -3.69 0.88 -17.79
N THR A 102 -3.59 2.04 -17.18
CA THR A 102 -3.46 3.32 -17.86
C THR A 102 -2.14 3.96 -17.44
N CYS A 103 -1.18 3.98 -18.36
CA CYS A 103 0.07 4.69 -18.22
C CYS A 103 -0.14 6.17 -18.57
N VAL A 104 0.24 7.06 -17.67
CA VAL A 104 -0.03 8.50 -17.75
C VAL A 104 1.26 9.27 -17.98
N TYR A 105 1.20 10.19 -18.95
CA TYR A 105 2.07 11.34 -19.11
C TYR A 105 1.18 12.59 -19.15
N GLY A 106 0.93 13.16 -17.97
CA GLY A 106 0.08 14.33 -17.77
C GLY A 106 0.62 15.53 -18.53
N ASN A 107 -0.26 16.46 -18.90
CA ASN A 107 0.18 17.61 -19.68
C ASN A 107 1.07 18.54 -18.83
N PRO A 108 2.28 18.89 -19.27
CA PRO A 108 3.14 19.80 -18.52
C PRO A 108 2.49 21.19 -18.35
N ALA A 109 1.67 21.62 -19.31
CA ALA A 109 0.97 22.89 -19.26
C ALA A 109 -0.36 22.78 -18.49
N LEU A 110 -0.49 23.55 -17.42
CA LEU A 110 -1.63 23.52 -16.49
C LEU A 110 -2.99 23.62 -17.20
N GLN A 111 -3.12 24.53 -18.16
CA GLN A 111 -4.37 24.78 -18.89
C GLN A 111 -4.84 23.59 -19.74
N HIS A 112 -3.97 22.62 -20.01
CA HIS A 112 -4.29 21.43 -20.81
C HIS A 112 -4.42 20.16 -19.97
N ARG A 113 -4.20 20.23 -18.65
CA ARG A 113 -4.31 19.06 -17.76
C ARG A 113 -5.75 18.58 -17.62
N GLN A 114 -6.73 19.50 -17.66
CA GLN A 114 -8.14 19.14 -17.50
C GLN A 114 -8.57 18.12 -18.56
N GLN A 115 -8.17 18.30 -19.82
CA GLN A 115 -8.48 17.35 -20.88
C GLN A 115 -7.97 15.93 -20.56
N VAL A 116 -6.77 15.80 -19.98
CA VAL A 116 -6.21 14.51 -19.59
C VAL A 116 -7.03 13.86 -18.48
N TRP A 117 -7.54 14.67 -17.53
CA TRP A 117 -8.42 14.20 -16.46
C TRP A 117 -9.78 13.76 -16.99
N ASP A 118 -10.34 14.50 -17.95
CA ASP A 118 -11.60 14.15 -18.60
C ASP A 118 -11.46 12.83 -19.37
N ASP A 119 -10.35 12.65 -20.11
CA ASP A 119 -10.04 11.39 -20.81
C ASP A 119 -9.92 10.21 -19.83
N ILE A 120 -9.26 10.40 -18.67
CA ILE A 120 -9.17 9.36 -17.62
C ILE A 120 -10.55 9.01 -17.07
N SER A 121 -11.41 10.01 -16.83
CA SER A 121 -12.78 9.79 -16.39
C SER A 121 -13.59 9.02 -17.44
N LEU A 122 -13.42 9.29 -18.74
CA LEU A 122 -14.06 8.52 -19.81
C LEU A 122 -13.62 7.06 -19.80
N LEU A 123 -12.31 6.79 -19.71
CA LEU A 123 -11.78 5.42 -19.60
C LEU A 123 -12.37 4.68 -18.39
N ALA A 124 -12.58 5.35 -17.26
CA ALA A 124 -13.21 4.75 -16.09
C ALA A 124 -14.62 4.22 -16.35
N HIS A 125 -15.38 4.83 -17.27
CA HIS A 125 -16.72 4.39 -17.67
C HIS A 125 -16.68 3.21 -18.65
N GLU A 126 -15.61 3.10 -19.45
CA GLU A 126 -15.43 2.01 -20.42
C GLU A 126 -14.96 0.71 -19.75
N ILE A 127 -14.24 0.82 -18.62
CA ILE A 127 -13.77 -0.34 -17.86
C ILE A 127 -14.96 -1.07 -17.24
N PRO A 128 -15.11 -2.40 -17.48
CA PRO A 128 -16.22 -3.15 -16.91
C PRO A 128 -16.26 -3.07 -15.37
N PRO A 129 -17.48 -3.05 -14.78
CA PRO A 129 -17.61 -2.95 -13.34
C PRO A 129 -16.85 -4.06 -12.61
N ARG A 130 -16.15 -3.68 -11.54
CA ARG A 130 -15.37 -4.59 -10.66
C ARG A 130 -14.09 -5.17 -11.29
N GLU A 131 -13.73 -4.84 -12.52
CA GLU A 131 -12.41 -5.17 -13.06
C GLU A 131 -11.30 -4.40 -12.32
N PRO A 132 -10.12 -4.99 -12.10
CA PRO A 132 -8.99 -4.28 -11.50
C PRO A 132 -8.41 -3.26 -12.48
N TRP A 133 -8.19 -2.03 -12.00
CA TRP A 133 -7.61 -0.94 -12.77
C TRP A 133 -6.51 -0.21 -11.99
N LEU A 134 -5.37 -0.01 -12.65
CA LEU A 134 -4.24 0.78 -12.21
C LEU A 134 -4.00 1.97 -13.15
N LEU A 135 -3.98 3.17 -12.59
CA LEU A 135 -3.53 4.40 -13.21
C LEU A 135 -2.12 4.71 -12.69
N TRP A 136 -1.13 4.83 -13.58
CA TRP A 136 0.28 4.79 -13.19
C TRP A 136 1.11 5.83 -13.94
N GLU A 137 2.03 6.48 -13.21
CA GLU A 137 3.15 7.33 -13.63
C GLU A 137 3.03 8.84 -13.49
N ASP A 138 3.42 9.59 -14.52
CA ASP A 138 3.78 11.00 -14.46
C ASP A 138 2.53 11.84 -14.66
N PHE A 139 1.96 12.38 -13.57
CA PHE A 139 0.77 13.22 -13.66
C PHE A 139 1.09 14.67 -14.02
N ASN A 140 2.37 15.09 -14.01
CA ASN A 140 2.79 16.49 -14.07
C ASN A 140 2.04 17.41 -13.08
N GLN A 141 1.44 16.86 -12.00
CA GLN A 141 0.59 17.58 -11.05
C GLN A 141 0.97 17.25 -9.61
N VAL A 142 1.47 18.26 -8.89
CA VAL A 142 1.68 18.18 -7.44
C VAL A 142 0.32 18.19 -6.73
N LEU A 143 0.12 17.30 -5.76
CA LEU A 143 -1.16 17.15 -5.05
C LEU A 143 -1.20 17.80 -3.67
N LYS A 144 -0.06 17.90 -2.98
CA LYS A 144 0.01 18.37 -1.58
C LYS A 144 1.25 19.23 -1.37
N SER A 145 1.20 20.14 -0.41
CA SER A 145 2.35 20.97 -0.03
C SER A 145 3.56 20.11 0.39
N SER A 146 3.33 18.99 1.06
CA SER A 146 4.39 18.03 1.42
C SER A 146 5.10 17.40 0.22
N ASP A 147 4.51 17.52 -0.97
CA ASP A 147 5.02 16.92 -2.21
C ASP A 147 5.78 17.94 -3.07
N LYS A 148 6.03 19.13 -2.50
CA LYS A 148 6.85 20.19 -3.08
C LYS A 148 7.82 20.74 -2.04
N LEU A 149 9.08 20.86 -2.43
CA LEU A 149 10.11 21.52 -1.65
C LEU A 149 10.71 22.61 -2.54
N SER A 150 10.35 23.85 -2.25
CA SER A 150 10.81 25.03 -2.99
C SER A 150 11.08 26.18 -2.02
N ARG A 151 12.13 26.94 -2.30
CA ARG A 151 12.43 28.19 -1.58
C ARG A 151 11.71 29.40 -2.18
N THR A 152 11.27 29.30 -3.44
CA THR A 152 10.79 30.44 -4.23
C THR A 152 9.27 30.45 -4.40
N ASN A 153 8.63 29.28 -4.54
CA ASN A 153 7.18 29.21 -4.68
C ASN A 153 6.63 27.89 -4.12
N ASN A 154 5.75 27.98 -3.13
CA ASN A 154 5.07 26.82 -2.54
C ASN A 154 3.59 26.70 -2.96
N SER A 155 3.12 27.53 -3.90
CA SER A 155 1.77 27.42 -4.43
C SER A 155 1.60 26.18 -5.31
N ILE A 156 0.42 25.58 -5.21
CA ILE A 156 0.03 24.40 -5.97
C ILE A 156 -1.29 24.74 -6.65
N GLN A 157 -1.27 24.74 -7.99
CA GLN A 157 -2.45 24.99 -8.82
C GLN A 157 -2.86 23.71 -9.52
N GLY A 158 -4.16 23.51 -9.76
CA GLY A 158 -4.69 22.34 -10.49
C GLY A 158 -4.80 21.04 -9.68
N ALA A 159 -4.39 21.02 -8.40
CA ALA A 159 -4.48 19.81 -7.59
C ALA A 159 -5.94 19.35 -7.40
N HIS A 160 -6.86 20.29 -7.23
CA HIS A 160 -8.28 19.99 -7.00
C HIS A 160 -8.92 19.24 -8.19
N SER A 161 -8.62 19.62 -9.44
CA SER A 161 -9.21 18.93 -10.59
C SER A 161 -8.73 17.49 -10.73
N LEU A 162 -7.45 17.21 -10.45
CA LEU A 162 -6.97 15.83 -10.40
C LEU A 162 -7.61 15.06 -9.23
N TRP A 163 -7.78 15.68 -8.06
CA TRP A 163 -8.49 15.07 -6.93
C TRP A 163 -9.93 14.69 -7.29
N ASP A 164 -10.66 15.58 -7.95
CA ASP A 164 -12.05 15.33 -8.37
C ASP A 164 -12.14 14.19 -9.37
N CYS A 165 -11.25 14.16 -10.38
CA CYS A 165 -11.13 13.06 -11.32
C CYS A 165 -10.86 11.71 -10.61
N LEU A 166 -9.86 11.67 -9.73
CA LEU A 166 -9.52 10.45 -8.98
C LEU A 166 -10.69 9.97 -8.10
N ASN A 167 -11.40 10.89 -7.45
CA ASN A 167 -12.56 10.59 -6.62
C ASN A 167 -13.72 10.06 -7.46
N GLN A 168 -14.02 10.71 -8.59
CA GLN A 168 -15.06 10.28 -9.53
C GLN A 168 -14.77 8.88 -10.07
N CYS A 169 -13.50 8.57 -10.35
CA CYS A 169 -13.04 7.27 -10.81
C CYS A 169 -12.95 6.21 -9.70
N GLY A 170 -13.21 6.56 -8.43
CA GLY A 170 -13.07 5.65 -7.29
C GLY A 170 -11.64 5.15 -7.08
N LEU A 171 -10.63 5.95 -7.46
CA LEU A 171 -9.23 5.59 -7.43
C LEU A 171 -8.57 5.98 -6.12
N LEU A 172 -7.74 5.08 -5.58
CA LEU A 172 -7.02 5.26 -4.33
C LEU A 172 -5.51 5.24 -4.58
N GLU A 173 -4.81 6.22 -4.02
CA GLU A 173 -3.34 6.28 -4.12
C GLU A 173 -2.71 5.01 -3.53
N ILE A 174 -1.84 4.36 -4.31
CA ILE A 174 -0.89 3.34 -3.86
C ILE A 174 0.40 4.07 -3.49
N LYS A 175 0.79 3.99 -2.22
CA LYS A 175 1.98 4.69 -1.75
C LYS A 175 3.26 4.05 -2.30
N SER A 176 4.07 4.84 -3.00
CA SER A 176 5.43 4.47 -3.34
C SER A 176 6.36 4.56 -2.13
N GLN A 177 7.39 3.71 -2.13
CA GLN A 177 8.55 3.75 -1.25
C GLN A 177 9.76 4.34 -2.00
N GLY A 178 10.90 4.50 -1.32
CA GLY A 178 12.10 5.06 -1.95
C GLY A 178 12.12 6.59 -1.89
N LEU A 179 12.50 7.23 -2.99
CA LEU A 179 12.58 8.70 -3.04
C LEU A 179 11.19 9.34 -2.93
N HIS A 180 11.04 10.26 -1.97
CA HIS A 180 9.80 11.03 -1.84
C HIS A 180 9.65 12.05 -2.96
N TYR A 181 10.68 12.83 -3.25
CA TYR A 181 10.73 13.72 -4.41
C TYR A 181 11.31 12.99 -5.61
N ALA A 182 10.59 13.04 -6.73
CA ALA A 182 10.91 12.27 -7.93
C ALA A 182 11.46 13.14 -9.06
N TRP A 183 11.37 14.47 -8.92
CA TRP A 183 11.84 15.42 -9.93
C TRP A 183 12.45 16.69 -9.30
N PRO A 184 13.72 17.03 -9.60
CA PRO A 184 14.25 18.37 -9.41
C PRO A 184 14.16 19.22 -10.69
N ASN A 185 13.92 20.51 -10.53
CA ASN A 185 14.00 21.48 -11.63
C ASN A 185 15.44 21.75 -12.13
N ARG A 186 16.46 21.14 -11.49
CA ARG A 186 17.89 21.25 -11.79
C ARG A 186 18.43 22.68 -11.87
N ARG A 187 17.85 23.60 -11.08
CA ARG A 187 18.38 24.94 -10.89
C ARG A 187 19.43 24.97 -9.78
N ASP A 188 20.12 26.09 -9.68
CA ASP A 188 21.06 26.44 -8.62
C ASP A 188 20.39 26.40 -7.22
N GLU A 189 21.21 26.34 -6.17
CA GLU A 189 20.77 26.08 -4.80
C GLU A 189 19.71 27.07 -4.29
N GLU A 190 19.75 28.32 -4.73
CA GLU A 190 18.78 29.35 -4.33
C GLU A 190 17.40 29.14 -4.98
N ASN A 191 17.37 28.56 -6.18
CA ASN A 191 16.17 28.38 -7.00
C ASN A 191 15.74 26.92 -7.16
N ILE A 192 16.40 25.99 -6.47
CA ILE A 192 16.12 24.57 -6.58
C ILE A 192 14.71 24.27 -6.08
N THR A 193 14.00 23.47 -6.85
CA THR A 193 12.66 22.98 -6.50
C THR A 193 12.59 21.50 -6.76
N TRP A 194 12.12 20.77 -5.75
CA TRP A 194 11.88 19.34 -5.81
C TRP A 194 10.38 19.09 -5.74
N GLU A 195 9.87 18.25 -6.64
CA GLU A 195 8.46 17.92 -6.73
C GLU A 195 8.24 16.41 -6.81
N ARG A 196 7.03 16.01 -6.43
CA ARG A 196 6.54 14.64 -6.55
C ARG A 196 5.20 14.64 -7.28
N PHE A 197 5.26 14.29 -8.55
CA PHE A 197 4.08 14.06 -9.38
C PHE A 197 4.03 12.66 -10.04
N ASP A 198 5.11 11.86 -9.98
CA ASP A 198 5.09 10.44 -10.36
C ASP A 198 4.39 9.61 -9.26
N ARG A 199 3.26 8.99 -9.61
CA ARG A 199 2.36 8.30 -8.67
C ARG A 199 1.66 7.10 -9.28
N ALA A 200 1.00 6.34 -8.42
CA ALA A 200 0.07 5.30 -8.84
C ALA A 200 -1.23 5.38 -8.05
N PHE A 201 -2.33 5.20 -8.74
CA PHE A 201 -3.68 5.14 -8.18
C PHE A 201 -4.38 3.91 -8.72
N ALA A 202 -5.16 3.25 -7.87
CA ALA A 202 -5.85 2.05 -8.30
C ALA A 202 -7.22 1.92 -7.65
N ASN A 203 -8.12 1.24 -8.35
CA ASN A 203 -9.45 1.01 -7.83
C ASN A 203 -9.43 -0.09 -6.74
N PRO A 204 -10.52 -0.23 -5.97
CA PRO A 204 -10.62 -1.26 -4.93
C PRO A 204 -10.37 -2.68 -5.42
N SER A 205 -10.78 -3.02 -6.64
CA SER A 205 -10.58 -4.35 -7.23
C SER A 205 -9.10 -4.66 -7.43
N TRP A 206 -8.33 -3.70 -7.94
CA TRP A 206 -6.89 -3.85 -8.12
C TRP A 206 -6.16 -3.99 -6.79
N ILE A 207 -6.45 -3.13 -5.81
CA ILE A 207 -5.84 -3.21 -4.47
C ILE A 207 -6.14 -4.56 -3.80
N GLN A 208 -7.29 -5.15 -4.10
CA GLN A 208 -7.65 -6.47 -3.60
C GLN A 208 -6.93 -7.61 -4.34
N GLY A 209 -6.84 -7.54 -5.67
CA GLY A 209 -6.23 -8.58 -6.50
C GLY A 209 -4.69 -8.60 -6.43
N PHE A 210 -4.08 -7.43 -6.24
CA PHE A 210 -2.63 -7.22 -6.26
C PHE A 210 -2.10 -6.74 -4.90
N GLU A 211 -2.58 -7.32 -3.80
CA GLU A 211 -2.28 -6.84 -2.43
C GLU A 211 -0.78 -6.89 -2.06
N ASP A 212 -0.02 -7.74 -2.74
CA ASP A 212 1.43 -7.88 -2.55
C ASP A 212 2.28 -6.95 -3.42
N ALA A 213 1.64 -6.22 -4.33
CA ALA A 213 2.32 -5.29 -5.20
C ALA A 213 2.93 -4.13 -4.40
N THR A 214 4.12 -3.73 -4.80
CA THR A 214 4.87 -2.64 -4.20
C THR A 214 5.35 -1.70 -5.28
N ILE A 215 5.45 -0.42 -4.94
CA ILE A 215 5.91 0.61 -5.85
C ILE A 215 7.08 1.32 -5.20
N GLU A 216 8.14 1.55 -5.96
CA GLU A 216 9.37 2.19 -5.48
C GLU A 216 9.87 3.24 -6.47
N ASN A 217 10.15 4.44 -5.97
CA ASN A 217 10.85 5.49 -6.70
C ASN A 217 12.36 5.31 -6.52
N LEU A 218 13.07 5.05 -7.63
CA LEU A 218 14.49 4.74 -7.68
C LEU A 218 15.37 6.01 -7.75
N PRO A 219 16.68 5.93 -7.46
CA PRO A 219 17.57 7.08 -7.56
C PRO A 219 17.58 7.77 -8.94
N ILE A 220 17.62 9.10 -8.93
CA ILE A 220 17.74 9.93 -10.13
C ILE A 220 19.21 9.92 -10.60
N ILE A 221 19.50 9.24 -11.70
CA ILE A 221 20.87 9.07 -12.21
C ILE A 221 21.03 9.64 -13.62
N ALA A 222 20.16 9.24 -14.55
CA ALA A 222 20.36 9.51 -15.98
C ALA A 222 19.24 10.37 -16.63
N SER A 223 18.30 10.87 -15.83
CA SER A 223 17.21 11.78 -16.23
C SER A 223 16.97 12.80 -15.11
N ASP A 224 16.16 13.84 -15.34
CA ASP A 224 15.62 14.68 -14.26
C ASP A 224 14.42 14.02 -13.55
N HIS A 225 13.97 12.84 -13.99
CA HIS A 225 12.99 12.04 -13.27
C HIS A 225 13.59 10.77 -12.65
N SER A 226 13.05 10.41 -11.49
CA SER A 226 13.22 9.12 -10.82
C SER A 226 12.48 8.03 -11.62
N PRO A 227 13.12 6.91 -11.98
CA PRO A 227 12.38 5.74 -12.46
C PRO A 227 11.46 5.20 -11.37
N MET A 228 10.22 4.81 -11.70
CA MET A 228 9.31 4.13 -10.79
C MET A 228 9.24 2.63 -11.12
N LEU A 229 9.45 1.80 -10.11
CA LEU A 229 9.43 0.35 -10.21
C LEU A 229 8.20 -0.22 -9.50
N LEU A 230 7.32 -0.88 -10.24
CA LEU A 230 6.28 -1.72 -9.68
C LEU A 230 6.80 -3.15 -9.59
N ARG A 231 6.81 -3.72 -8.38
CA ARG A 231 7.13 -5.14 -8.14
C ARG A 231 5.91 -5.86 -7.63
N TYR A 232 5.60 -6.96 -8.28
CA TYR A 232 4.57 -7.90 -7.87
C TYR A 232 5.14 -9.31 -7.99
N ASP A 233 5.63 -9.84 -6.87
CA ASP A 233 5.99 -11.25 -6.77
C ASP A 233 5.28 -11.86 -5.56
N ARG A 234 4.48 -12.88 -5.82
CA ARG A 234 3.61 -13.51 -4.83
C ARG A 234 4.43 -14.52 -4.04
N GLN A 235 5.33 -14.03 -3.20
CA GLN A 235 6.03 -14.87 -2.23
C GLN A 235 5.38 -14.73 -0.87
N THR A 236 4.26 -15.43 -0.70
CA THR A 236 3.70 -15.64 0.63
C THR A 236 4.37 -16.86 1.25
N LEU A 237 5.54 -16.69 1.85
CA LEU A 237 5.95 -17.63 2.90
C LEU A 237 4.94 -17.53 4.03
N PHE A 238 4.44 -18.67 4.52
CA PHE A 238 3.52 -18.69 5.64
C PHE A 238 4.20 -18.08 6.86
N LYS A 239 3.81 -16.85 7.24
CA LYS A 239 4.29 -16.19 8.45
C LYS A 239 3.29 -16.37 9.58
N LYS A 240 3.78 -16.78 10.76
CA LYS A 240 2.99 -16.73 12.00
C LYS A 240 2.63 -15.28 12.29
N ARG A 241 1.35 -14.92 12.10
CA ARG A 241 0.85 -13.58 12.42
C ARG A 241 1.00 -13.34 13.93
N PRO A 242 1.57 -12.18 14.34
CA PRO A 242 1.64 -11.84 15.75
C PRO A 242 0.23 -11.70 16.30
N TYR A 243 0.02 -12.20 17.51
CA TYR A 243 -1.22 -12.01 18.24
C TYR A 243 -1.48 -10.52 18.45
N ARG A 244 -2.74 -10.11 18.27
CA ARG A 244 -3.22 -8.78 18.63
C ARG A 244 -4.55 -8.94 19.37
N PHE A 245 -4.78 -8.06 20.34
CA PHE A 245 -6.08 -7.97 20.98
C PHE A 245 -7.12 -7.56 19.94
N GLU A 246 -8.25 -8.24 19.86
CA GLU A 246 -9.31 -7.90 18.90
C GLU A 246 -10.40 -7.09 19.60
N LEU A 247 -10.70 -5.90 19.08
CA LEU A 247 -11.66 -4.98 19.73
C LEU A 247 -13.06 -5.60 19.86
N MET A 248 -13.45 -6.47 18.94
CA MET A 248 -14.72 -7.20 19.00
C MET A 248 -14.93 -7.98 20.30
N TRP A 249 -13.85 -8.37 20.98
CA TRP A 249 -13.92 -9.08 22.24
C TRP A 249 -14.60 -8.27 23.33
N THR A 250 -14.47 -6.94 23.32
CA THR A 250 -15.07 -6.07 24.34
C THR A 250 -16.60 -6.04 24.27
N LEU A 251 -17.20 -6.51 23.17
CA LEU A 251 -18.66 -6.66 23.06
C LEU A 251 -19.19 -7.87 23.83
N HIS A 252 -18.32 -8.84 24.16
CA HIS A 252 -18.74 -10.02 24.90
C HIS A 252 -18.48 -9.82 26.40
N PRO A 253 -19.48 -10.01 27.28
CA PRO A 253 -19.35 -9.72 28.72
C PRO A 253 -18.21 -10.50 29.38
N GLY A 254 -18.01 -11.78 28.99
CA GLY A 254 -16.92 -12.61 29.49
C GLY A 254 -15.49 -12.17 29.13
N CYS A 255 -15.29 -11.12 28.32
CA CYS A 255 -13.94 -10.63 28.01
C CYS A 255 -13.22 -10.11 29.26
N GLU A 256 -13.91 -9.31 30.07
CA GLU A 256 -13.33 -8.75 31.30
C GLU A 256 -13.00 -9.87 32.28
N ASP A 257 -13.88 -10.86 32.42
CA ASP A 257 -13.70 -11.98 33.33
C ASP A 257 -12.48 -12.82 32.98
N VAL A 258 -12.28 -13.14 31.70
CA VAL A 258 -11.08 -13.86 31.23
C VAL A 258 -9.81 -13.08 31.57
N ILE A 259 -9.82 -11.75 31.41
CA ILE A 259 -8.67 -10.91 31.74
C ILE A 259 -8.45 -10.88 33.25
N ARG A 260 -9.51 -10.62 34.03
CA ARG A 260 -9.48 -10.48 35.50
C ARG A 260 -8.97 -11.75 36.16
N GLU A 261 -9.52 -12.90 35.78
CA GLU A 261 -9.15 -14.22 36.30
C GLU A 261 -7.67 -14.51 36.00
N THR A 262 -7.26 -14.35 34.74
CA THR A 262 -5.89 -14.65 34.32
C THR A 262 -4.88 -13.68 34.90
N TRP A 263 -5.25 -12.41 35.06
CA TRP A 263 -4.39 -11.39 35.67
C TRP A 263 -4.27 -11.60 37.18
N GLY A 264 -5.27 -12.20 37.82
CA GLY A 264 -5.26 -12.56 39.23
C GLY A 264 -4.29 -13.69 39.59
N GLU A 265 -3.82 -14.46 38.60
CA GLU A 265 -2.91 -15.59 38.82
C GLU A 265 -1.60 -15.15 39.52
N ASN A 266 -1.20 -15.92 40.53
CA ASN A 266 0.04 -15.69 41.25
C ASN A 266 1.25 -16.10 40.40
N VAL A 267 2.15 -15.15 40.18
CA VAL A 267 3.41 -15.36 39.45
C VAL A 267 4.57 -15.01 40.38
N ALA A 268 5.49 -15.95 40.58
CA ALA A 268 6.73 -15.74 41.31
C ALA A 268 7.80 -15.05 40.42
N GLY A 269 8.69 -14.29 41.03
CA GLY A 269 9.79 -13.59 40.34
C GLY A 269 9.79 -12.08 40.56
N SER A 270 10.67 -11.36 39.86
CA SER A 270 10.75 -9.89 39.95
C SER A 270 9.51 -9.22 39.36
N THR A 271 9.20 -7.99 39.78
CA THR A 271 8.03 -7.23 39.29
C THR A 271 7.96 -7.15 37.76
N PRO A 272 9.06 -6.86 37.02
CA PRO A 272 9.03 -6.88 35.55
C PRO A 272 8.73 -8.27 34.98
N TYR A 273 9.29 -9.33 35.57
CA TYR A 273 9.02 -10.70 35.16
C TYR A 273 7.55 -11.07 35.36
N LYS A 274 6.96 -10.72 36.52
CA LYS A 274 5.54 -10.92 36.80
C LYS A 274 4.66 -10.24 35.76
N LEU A 275 4.95 -8.98 35.44
CA LEU A 275 4.21 -8.23 34.42
C LEU A 275 4.27 -8.93 33.05
N THR A 276 5.45 -9.28 32.55
CA THR A 276 5.61 -9.94 31.25
C THR A 276 4.89 -11.30 31.21
N ARG A 277 4.96 -12.09 32.29
CA ARG A 277 4.28 -13.38 32.39
C ARG A 277 2.77 -13.23 32.42
N LYS A 278 2.23 -12.26 33.17
CA LYS A 278 0.78 -11.99 33.21
C LYS A 278 0.24 -11.56 31.85
N ILE A 279 0.93 -10.64 31.16
CA ILE A 279 0.57 -10.23 29.79
C ILE A 279 0.58 -11.45 28.84
N LYS A 280 1.60 -12.31 28.95
CA LYS A 280 1.68 -13.54 28.13
C LYS A 280 0.53 -14.50 28.45
N SER A 281 0.21 -14.72 29.72
CA SER A 281 -0.89 -15.60 30.16
C SER A 281 -2.23 -15.11 29.64
N VAL A 282 -2.55 -13.81 29.83
CA VAL A 282 -3.77 -13.17 29.31
C VAL A 282 -3.86 -13.35 27.79
N ARG A 283 -2.77 -13.10 27.06
CA ARG A 283 -2.71 -13.30 25.61
C ARG A 283 -3.04 -14.74 25.21
N GLU A 284 -2.50 -15.73 25.92
CA GLU A 284 -2.73 -17.14 25.59
C GLU A 284 -4.17 -17.58 25.90
N LYS A 285 -4.72 -17.17 27.05
CA LYS A 285 -6.13 -17.44 27.40
C LYS A 285 -7.09 -16.76 26.43
N LEU A 286 -6.91 -15.46 26.14
CA LEU A 286 -7.74 -14.73 25.16
C LEU A 286 -7.66 -15.36 23.76
N ARG A 287 -6.49 -15.85 23.34
CA ARG A 287 -6.35 -16.54 22.04
C ARG A 287 -7.14 -17.85 21.98
N ARG A 288 -7.16 -18.62 23.08
CA ARG A 288 -7.97 -19.85 23.18
C ARG A 288 -9.46 -19.50 23.25
N TRP A 289 -9.82 -18.53 24.08
CA TRP A 289 -11.17 -18.03 24.24
C TRP A 289 -11.75 -17.49 22.91
N ASN A 290 -10.98 -16.75 22.13
CA ASN A 290 -11.39 -16.30 20.79
C ASN A 290 -11.79 -17.47 19.89
N LYS A 291 -11.01 -18.56 19.87
CA LYS A 291 -11.33 -19.74 19.06
C LYS A 291 -12.60 -20.45 19.53
N LEU A 292 -12.82 -20.51 20.84
CA LEU A 292 -13.94 -21.24 21.44
C LEU A 292 -15.25 -20.43 21.40
N VAL A 293 -15.20 -19.13 21.67
CA VAL A 293 -16.38 -18.27 21.85
C VAL A 293 -16.74 -17.49 20.59
N PHE A 294 -15.74 -17.02 19.83
CA PHE A 294 -15.99 -16.27 18.59
C PHE A 294 -15.92 -17.19 17.37
N GLY A 295 -14.88 -18.01 17.27
CA GLY A 295 -14.67 -18.94 16.17
C GLY A 295 -14.53 -18.23 14.83
N ASP A 296 -15.06 -18.85 13.77
CA ASP A 296 -15.19 -18.19 12.47
C ASP A 296 -16.52 -17.42 12.40
N LEU A 297 -16.44 -16.09 12.40
CA LEU A 297 -17.62 -15.22 12.37
C LEU A 297 -18.47 -15.43 11.12
N GLN A 298 -17.84 -15.74 9.97
CA GLN A 298 -18.55 -15.93 8.71
C GLN A 298 -19.42 -17.19 8.74
N THR A 299 -18.87 -18.32 9.20
CA THR A 299 -19.60 -19.58 9.38
C THR A 299 -20.76 -19.39 10.35
N ARG A 300 -20.54 -18.70 11.47
CA ARG A 300 -21.63 -18.43 12.43
C ARG A 300 -22.73 -17.56 11.85
N LYS A 301 -22.36 -16.55 11.05
CA LYS A 301 -23.31 -15.67 10.36
C LYS A 301 -24.20 -16.48 9.41
N ILE A 302 -23.61 -17.35 8.58
CA ILE A 302 -24.33 -18.24 7.66
C ILE A 302 -25.28 -19.16 8.44
N ASN A 303 -24.79 -19.82 9.49
CA ASN A 303 -25.62 -20.71 10.29
C ASN A 303 -26.82 -20.00 10.93
N LEU A 304 -26.63 -18.76 11.42
CA LEU A 304 -27.72 -17.97 11.97
C LEU A 304 -28.73 -17.53 10.91
N GLU A 305 -28.28 -17.21 9.70
CA GLU A 305 -29.18 -16.91 8.57
C GLU A 305 -30.05 -18.11 8.22
N GLU A 306 -29.46 -19.32 8.16
CA GLU A 306 -30.18 -20.56 7.92
C GLU A 306 -31.19 -20.87 9.03
N GLU A 307 -30.80 -20.73 10.30
CA GLU A 307 -31.71 -20.95 11.43
C GLU A 307 -32.83 -19.90 11.50
N LEU A 308 -32.52 -18.64 11.20
CA LEU A 308 -33.53 -17.58 11.08
C LEU A 308 -34.54 -17.91 9.98
N ALA A 309 -34.08 -18.36 8.81
CA ALA A 309 -34.94 -18.74 7.70
C ALA A 309 -35.87 -19.92 8.08
N LYS A 310 -35.34 -20.95 8.76
CA LYS A 310 -36.14 -22.09 9.26
C LYS A 310 -37.23 -21.65 10.24
N VAL A 311 -36.88 -20.79 11.21
CA VAL A 311 -37.86 -20.27 12.18
C VAL A 311 -38.89 -19.40 11.47
N GLN A 312 -38.48 -18.56 10.52
CA GLN A 312 -39.36 -17.67 9.76
C GLN A 312 -40.34 -18.43 8.85
N ALA A 313 -39.95 -19.58 8.31
CA ALA A 313 -40.80 -20.42 7.47
C ALA A 313 -42.04 -20.95 8.23
N TYR A 314 -41.95 -21.11 9.54
CA TYR A 314 -43.03 -21.63 10.40
C TYR A 314 -43.20 -20.79 11.66
N ILE A 315 -43.39 -19.47 11.51
CA ILE A 315 -43.71 -18.60 12.66
C ILE A 315 -45.14 -18.86 13.12
N THR A 316 -45.28 -19.72 14.14
CA THR A 316 -46.53 -19.91 14.86
C THR A 316 -46.26 -19.94 16.37
N GLY A 317 -47.09 -19.24 17.14
CA GLY A 317 -46.99 -19.20 18.60
C GLY A 317 -45.89 -18.28 19.16
N LYS A 318 -45.99 -18.01 20.46
CA LYS A 318 -45.13 -17.07 21.20
C LYS A 318 -43.65 -17.49 21.24
N GLU A 319 -43.40 -18.80 21.31
CA GLU A 319 -42.04 -19.36 21.37
C GLU A 319 -41.24 -19.12 20.09
N ALA A 320 -41.87 -19.28 18.91
CA ALA A 320 -41.22 -19.00 17.63
C ALA A 320 -40.83 -17.51 17.51
N TRP A 321 -41.69 -16.60 17.99
CA TRP A 321 -41.39 -15.16 18.05
C TRP A 321 -40.22 -14.84 18.97
N GLN A 322 -40.16 -15.47 20.15
CA GLN A 322 -39.05 -15.31 21.08
C GLN A 322 -37.74 -15.84 20.48
N LYS A 323 -37.77 -17.04 19.89
CA LYS A 323 -36.60 -17.64 19.22
C LYS A 323 -36.10 -16.77 18.08
N LYS A 324 -36.99 -16.25 17.22
CA LYS A 324 -36.65 -15.28 16.17
C LYS A 324 -35.96 -14.04 16.74
N SER A 325 -36.52 -13.49 17.82
CA SER A 325 -35.96 -12.28 18.45
C SER A 325 -34.56 -12.51 19.00
N ILE A 326 -34.30 -13.68 19.61
CA ILE A 326 -32.98 -14.07 20.12
C ILE A 326 -31.99 -14.22 18.97
N LEU A 327 -32.32 -15.03 17.95
CA LEU A 327 -31.45 -15.26 16.80
C LEU A 327 -31.12 -13.97 16.05
N ARG A 328 -32.10 -13.06 15.91
CA ARG A 328 -31.88 -11.75 15.31
C ARG A 328 -30.89 -10.92 16.12
N LYS A 329 -31.03 -10.89 17.44
CA LYS A 329 -30.12 -10.13 18.32
C LYS A 329 -28.70 -10.71 18.29
N GLU A 330 -28.56 -12.04 18.25
CA GLU A 330 -27.27 -12.70 18.07
C GLU A 330 -26.62 -12.37 16.73
N TYR A 331 -27.42 -12.37 15.66
CA TYR A 331 -26.97 -11.99 14.32
C TYR A 331 -26.50 -10.52 14.28
N GLU A 332 -27.28 -9.60 14.88
CA GLU A 332 -26.90 -8.19 15.02
C GLU A 332 -25.58 -8.03 15.79
N THR A 333 -25.37 -8.82 16.84
CA THR A 333 -24.11 -8.83 17.63
C THR A 333 -22.93 -9.30 16.79
N ILE A 334 -23.08 -10.36 15.98
CA ILE A 334 -22.01 -10.84 15.10
C ILE A 334 -21.64 -9.80 14.05
N LEU A 335 -22.63 -9.10 13.49
CA LEU A 335 -22.37 -8.02 12.54
C LEU A 335 -21.59 -6.86 13.18
N GLU A 336 -21.85 -6.53 14.45
CA GLU A 336 -21.05 -5.53 15.19
C GLU A 336 -19.63 -6.02 15.47
N GLN A 337 -19.46 -7.29 15.84
CA GLN A 337 -18.16 -7.91 16.04
C GLN A 337 -17.32 -7.89 14.76
N GLU A 338 -17.91 -8.28 13.62
CA GLU A 338 -17.27 -8.25 12.31
C GLU A 338 -16.88 -6.82 11.92
N GLN A 339 -17.75 -5.84 12.17
CA GLN A 339 -17.46 -4.43 11.91
C GLN A 339 -16.27 -3.92 12.72
N LEU A 340 -16.23 -4.15 14.05
CA LEU A 340 -15.11 -3.72 14.90
C LEU A 340 -13.80 -4.41 14.51
N HIS A 341 -13.87 -5.69 14.16
CA HIS A 341 -12.72 -6.45 13.70
C HIS A 341 -12.07 -5.82 12.45
N TRP A 342 -12.89 -5.48 11.45
CA TRP A 342 -12.40 -4.86 10.22
C TRP A 342 -12.00 -3.40 10.41
N LEU A 343 -12.71 -2.64 11.23
CA LEU A 343 -12.36 -1.26 11.59
C LEU A 343 -10.98 -1.19 12.24
N GLN A 344 -10.72 -2.07 13.22
CA GLN A 344 -9.42 -2.16 13.89
C GLN A 344 -8.29 -2.51 12.93
N LYS A 345 -8.54 -3.46 12.01
CA LYS A 345 -7.56 -3.84 10.97
C LYS A 345 -7.28 -2.74 9.98
N ALA A 346 -8.30 -1.95 9.61
CA ALA A 346 -8.16 -0.81 8.71
C ALA A 346 -7.43 0.38 9.36
N ARG A 347 -7.29 0.40 10.70
CA ARG A 347 -6.79 1.55 11.48
C ARG A 347 -7.58 2.83 11.17
N SER A 348 -8.89 2.70 10.97
CA SER A 348 -9.78 3.85 10.80
C SER A 348 -10.36 4.25 12.14
N ASN A 349 -10.38 5.55 12.43
CA ASN A 349 -11.01 6.11 13.63
C ASN A 349 -12.46 6.59 13.37
N TRP A 350 -12.91 6.52 12.11
CA TRP A 350 -14.18 7.08 11.67
C TRP A 350 -15.05 5.94 11.15
N ILE A 351 -16.21 5.77 11.78
CA ILE A 351 -17.35 5.04 11.24
C ILE A 351 -18.13 6.07 10.44
N VAL A 352 -18.26 5.88 9.13
CA VAL A 352 -19.28 6.63 8.37
C VAL A 352 -20.61 6.17 8.94
N GLN A 353 -21.34 7.09 9.58
CA GLN A 353 -22.60 6.82 10.25
C GLN A 353 -23.56 6.07 9.32
N GLY A 354 -24.09 4.93 9.78
CA GLY A 354 -25.27 4.28 9.18
C GLY A 354 -25.03 2.97 8.41
N GLU A 355 -23.86 2.74 7.79
CA GLU A 355 -23.63 1.52 6.99
C GLU A 355 -22.50 0.63 7.53
N ARG A 356 -22.80 -0.67 7.71
CA ARG A 356 -21.82 -1.72 8.04
C ARG A 356 -20.99 -2.09 6.80
N ASN A 357 -20.26 -1.14 6.23
CA ASN A 357 -19.49 -1.36 4.99
C ASN A 357 -18.14 -2.05 5.26
N THR A 358 -18.18 -3.38 5.44
CA THR A 358 -16.95 -4.19 5.63
C THR A 358 -16.05 -4.14 4.41
N ARG A 359 -16.61 -4.07 3.17
CA ARG A 359 -15.83 -4.00 1.92
C ARG A 359 -14.86 -2.83 1.92
N PHE A 360 -15.29 -1.64 2.36
CA PHE A 360 -14.42 -0.49 2.54
C PHE A 360 -13.25 -0.81 3.48
N PHE A 361 -13.54 -1.37 4.66
CA PHE A 361 -12.50 -1.71 5.63
C PHE A 361 -11.55 -2.81 5.13
N HIS A 362 -12.02 -3.77 4.33
CA HIS A 362 -11.19 -4.76 3.66
C HIS A 362 -10.18 -4.09 2.71
N VAL A 363 -10.65 -3.19 1.84
CA VAL A 363 -9.81 -2.43 0.90
C VAL A 363 -8.78 -1.61 1.66
N MET A 364 -9.21 -0.88 2.69
CA MET A 364 -8.32 -0.07 3.51
C MET A 364 -7.31 -0.91 4.27
N THR A 365 -7.70 -2.08 4.77
CA THR A 365 -6.77 -3.03 5.41
C THR A 365 -5.68 -3.47 4.45
N LYS A 366 -6.02 -3.83 3.21
CA LYS A 366 -5.04 -4.22 2.19
C LYS A 366 -4.12 -3.07 1.81
N LYS A 367 -4.68 -1.87 1.57
CA LYS A 367 -3.90 -0.64 1.35
C LYS A 367 -2.91 -0.38 2.49
N MET A 368 -3.34 -0.55 3.75
CA MET A 368 -2.48 -0.38 4.92
C MET A 368 -1.41 -1.47 5.02
N ARG A 369 -1.70 -2.73 4.62
CA ARG A 369 -0.68 -3.79 4.55
C ARG A 369 0.40 -3.44 3.55
N GLY A 370 0.03 -3.04 2.33
CA GLY A 370 0.98 -2.58 1.31
C GLY A 370 1.83 -1.41 1.81
N ARG A 371 1.21 -0.40 2.43
CA ARG A 371 1.92 0.74 3.03
C ARG A 371 2.93 0.34 4.11
N ASN A 372 2.59 -0.64 4.95
CA ASN A 372 3.43 -1.06 6.07
C ASN A 372 4.40 -2.19 5.71
N LYS A 373 4.41 -2.66 4.46
CA LYS A 373 5.33 -3.68 3.98
C LYS A 373 6.73 -3.09 3.92
N ILE A 374 7.64 -3.58 4.76
CA ILE A 374 9.05 -3.20 4.74
C ILE A 374 9.69 -4.02 3.62
N ILE A 375 10.09 -3.36 2.53
CA ILE A 375 10.72 -4.03 1.39
C ILE A 375 12.23 -4.14 1.60
N LYS A 376 12.82 -3.10 2.20
CA LYS A 376 14.24 -3.03 2.45
C LYS A 376 14.54 -2.20 3.68
N ILE A 377 15.67 -2.48 4.29
CA ILE A 377 16.18 -1.73 5.43
C ILE A 377 17.66 -1.43 5.24
N LYS A 378 18.07 -0.28 5.76
CA LYS A 378 19.46 0.17 5.78
C LYS A 378 20.04 -0.10 7.17
N ASP A 379 21.16 -0.80 7.24
CA ASP A 379 21.86 -1.05 8.49
C ASP A 379 22.69 0.16 8.95
N LYS A 380 23.33 0.03 10.11
CA LYS A 380 24.22 1.03 10.70
C LYS A 380 25.47 1.34 9.86
N HIS A 381 25.86 0.44 8.96
CA HIS A 381 26.99 0.58 8.05
C HIS A 381 26.57 1.08 6.66
N SER A 382 25.33 1.56 6.53
CA SER A 382 24.74 2.00 5.28
C SER A 382 24.53 0.93 4.21
N LYS A 383 24.65 -0.35 4.55
CA LYS A 383 24.31 -1.45 3.65
C LYS A 383 22.80 -1.65 3.65
N ILE A 384 22.24 -1.82 2.46
CA ILE A 384 20.81 -2.08 2.27
C ILE A 384 20.60 -3.57 2.05
N THR A 385 19.61 -4.15 2.72
CA THR A 385 19.15 -5.53 2.46
C THR A 385 17.67 -5.55 2.11
N GLU A 386 17.32 -6.39 1.15
CA GLU A 386 15.93 -6.73 0.78
C GLU A 386 15.57 -8.16 1.23
N ASP A 387 16.54 -8.92 1.75
CA ASP A 387 16.32 -10.27 2.27
C ASP A 387 15.52 -10.24 3.57
N GLU A 388 14.48 -11.06 3.67
CA GLU A 388 13.56 -11.05 4.81
C GLU A 388 14.27 -11.36 6.14
N LYS A 389 15.20 -12.32 6.13
CA LYS A 389 15.94 -12.71 7.34
C LYS A 389 16.92 -11.61 7.72
N GLY A 390 17.62 -11.03 6.76
CA GLY A 390 18.48 -9.86 6.98
C GLY A 390 17.71 -8.65 7.54
N ILE A 391 16.48 -8.40 7.06
CA ILE A 391 15.61 -7.36 7.62
C ILE A 391 15.26 -7.67 9.08
N GLU A 392 14.85 -8.91 9.37
CA GLU A 392 14.54 -9.35 10.74
C GLU A 392 15.73 -9.15 11.68
N ASP A 393 16.91 -9.62 11.30
CA ASP A 393 18.13 -9.52 12.08
C ASP A 393 18.52 -8.06 12.38
N ILE A 394 18.47 -7.17 11.37
CA ILE A 394 18.77 -5.74 11.56
C ILE A 394 17.78 -5.08 12.53
N ILE A 395 16.48 -5.40 12.42
CA ILE A 395 15.46 -4.87 13.32
C ILE A 395 15.73 -5.35 14.75
N LEU A 396 15.98 -6.64 14.94
CA LEU A 396 16.25 -7.23 16.26
C LEU A 396 17.51 -6.62 16.88
N ASP A 397 18.58 -6.46 16.13
CA ASP A 397 19.84 -5.89 16.62
C ASP A 397 19.69 -4.41 16.98
N THR A 398 18.97 -3.65 16.16
CA THR A 398 18.69 -2.22 16.44
C THR A 398 17.84 -2.07 17.70
N LEU A 399 16.82 -2.92 17.87
CA LEU A 399 15.98 -2.92 19.08
C LEU A 399 16.76 -3.33 20.32
N ARG A 400 17.61 -4.37 20.23
CA ARG A 400 18.48 -4.80 21.34
C ARG A 400 19.42 -3.67 21.76
N ALA A 401 20.11 -3.04 20.81
CA ALA A 401 21.02 -1.93 21.09
C ALA A 401 20.29 -0.73 21.75
N SER A 402 19.09 -0.39 21.25
CA SER A 402 18.27 0.67 21.83
C SER A 402 17.84 0.36 23.28
N LEU A 403 17.35 -0.85 23.52
CA LEU A 403 16.93 -1.31 24.86
C LEU A 403 18.11 -1.35 25.83
N GLU A 404 19.28 -1.85 25.40
CA GLU A 404 20.49 -1.82 26.22
C GLU A 404 20.91 -0.39 26.60
N THR A 405 20.83 0.54 25.64
CA THR A 405 21.17 1.95 25.87
C THR A 405 20.21 2.58 26.88
N GLN A 406 18.90 2.34 26.74
CA GLN A 406 17.89 2.79 27.71
C GLN A 406 18.13 2.17 29.10
N MET A 407 18.45 0.87 29.17
CA MET A 407 18.77 0.20 30.44
C MET A 407 20.03 0.77 31.09
N ARG A 408 21.08 1.09 30.32
CA ARG A 408 22.31 1.74 30.84
C ARG A 408 21.99 3.13 31.40
N HIS A 409 21.20 3.94 30.69
CA HIS A 409 20.75 5.25 31.18
C HIS A 409 19.94 5.15 32.47
N LEU A 410 19.02 4.18 32.55
CA LEU A 410 18.24 3.93 33.76
C LEU A 410 19.15 3.50 34.92
N ARG A 411 20.11 2.59 34.70
CA ARG A 411 21.09 2.17 35.72
C ARG A 411 21.93 3.34 36.21
N GLN A 412 22.40 4.22 35.32
CA GLN A 412 23.16 5.42 35.72
C GLN A 412 22.30 6.41 36.52
N LYS A 413 21.04 6.65 36.13
CA LYS A 413 20.11 7.48 36.92
C LYS A 413 19.84 6.88 38.29
N CYS A 414 19.55 5.59 38.37
CA CYS A 414 19.35 4.89 39.65
C CYS A 414 20.62 4.94 40.52
N SER A 415 21.81 4.75 39.94
CA SER A 415 23.07 4.85 40.68
C SER A 415 23.34 6.26 41.20
N LYS A 416 23.02 7.31 40.43
CA LYS A 416 23.11 8.71 40.89
C LYS A 416 22.14 9.01 42.04
N LEU A 417 20.89 8.53 41.93
CA LEU A 417 19.88 8.68 42.99
C LEU A 417 20.25 7.90 44.26
N PHE A 418 20.81 6.69 44.10
CA PHE A 418 21.27 5.87 45.22
C PHE A 418 22.48 6.50 45.94
N LYS A 419 23.42 7.08 45.17
CA LYS A 419 24.52 7.86 45.74
C LYS A 419 24.02 9.13 46.44
N SER A 420 23.08 9.87 45.86
CA SER A 420 22.55 11.08 46.54
C SER A 420 21.78 10.73 47.83
N TRP A 421 21.14 9.56 47.88
CA TRP A 421 20.47 9.07 49.09
C TRP A 421 21.47 8.69 50.19
N ILE A 422 22.56 7.98 49.86
CA ILE A 422 23.61 7.61 50.82
C ILE A 422 24.35 8.83 51.39
N TYR A 423 24.53 9.91 50.62
CA TYR A 423 25.22 11.11 51.09
C TYR A 423 24.29 12.15 51.77
N GLN A 424 23.00 11.85 51.92
CA GLN A 424 22.02 12.67 52.65
C GLN A 424 21.53 11.99 53.95
N SER A 425 22.03 10.79 54.26
CA SER A 425 21.87 10.04 55.52
C SER A 425 23.21 9.94 56.22
#